data_AF-A0A096LPE2-F1
#
_entry.id   AF-A0A096LPE2-F1
#
_cell.length_a   1.000
_cell.length_b   1.000
_cell.length_c   1.000
_cell.angle_alpha   90.00
_cell.angle_beta   90.00
_cell.angle_gamma   90.00
#
_symmetry.space_group_name_H-M   'P 1'
#
loop_
_entity.id
_entity.type
_entity.pdbx_description
1 polymer ?
#
loop_
_entity_poly.entity_id
_entity_poly.type
_entity_poly.pdbx_seq_one_letter_code
_entity_poly.pdbx_strand_id
1 'polypeptide(L)'
;MKLLTGLVFCSLVLSVSSRSFFSFLGEAFDGARDMWRAYSDMREANYIGSDKYFHARGNYDAAKRGPGGAWAAEVISTMRLFTGIVFCSLVMGVTSESWRSFFKEALQGVGDMGRAYWDIMISNHQNSNRYLYARGNYDAAQRGPGGVWAAKLISRSRVYLQGLIDCYLFGNSSTVLEDSKSNEKAEEWGRSGKDPDRFRPDGLPKKY
;
A
#
# COMPACT_ATOMS: atom_id res chain seq x y z
N MET A 1 -16.29 -21.38 32.05
CA MET A 1 -15.69 -20.04 32.29
C MET A 1 -14.59 -19.68 31.29
N LYS A 2 -13.60 -20.54 31.01
CA LYS A 2 -12.49 -20.24 30.06
C LYS A 2 -12.92 -19.87 28.63
N LEU A 3 -13.96 -20.50 28.09
CA LEU A 3 -14.54 -20.18 26.76
C LEU A 3 -15.25 -18.82 26.72
N LEU A 4 -15.95 -18.44 27.79
CA LEU A 4 -16.66 -17.17 27.89
C LEU A 4 -15.65 -16.00 28.03
N THR A 5 -14.59 -16.19 28.81
CA THR A 5 -13.50 -15.21 28.94
C THR A 5 -12.76 -15.01 27.62
N GLY A 6 -12.51 -16.09 26.87
CA GLY A 6 -11.93 -16.01 25.53
C GLY A 6 -12.84 -15.31 24.50
N LEU A 7 -14.14 -15.57 24.54
CA LEU A 7 -15.12 -14.92 23.65
C LEU A 7 -15.28 -13.42 23.92
N VAL A 8 -15.30 -13.01 25.19
CA VAL A 8 -15.36 -11.60 25.60
C VAL A 8 -14.06 -10.86 25.27
N PHE A 9 -12.91 -11.52 25.41
CA PHE A 9 -11.63 -10.94 25.02
C PHE A 9 -11.52 -10.82 23.49
N CYS A 10 -11.97 -11.82 22.74
CA CYS A 10 -12.01 -11.81 21.28
C CYS A 10 -12.97 -10.73 20.74
N SER A 11 -14.13 -10.54 21.37
CA SER A 11 -15.07 -9.47 21.00
C SER A 11 -14.57 -8.07 21.38
N LEU A 12 -13.84 -7.91 22.48
CA LEU A 12 -13.18 -6.64 22.85
C LEU A 12 -12.02 -6.30 21.90
N VAL A 13 -11.18 -7.26 21.54
CA VAL A 13 -10.09 -7.08 20.56
C VAL A 13 -10.67 -6.75 19.18
N LEU A 14 -11.67 -7.50 18.69
CA LEU A 14 -12.36 -7.19 17.43
C LEU A 14 -13.09 -5.85 17.48
N SER A 15 -13.62 -5.43 18.65
CA SER A 15 -14.29 -4.15 18.83
C SER A 15 -13.30 -2.96 18.85
N VAL A 16 -12.14 -3.09 19.49
CA VAL A 16 -11.08 -2.05 19.49
C VAL A 16 -10.40 -1.96 18.12
N SER A 17 -10.16 -3.09 17.45
CA SER A 17 -9.61 -3.14 16.09
C SER A 17 -10.62 -2.61 15.05
N SER A 18 -11.93 -2.83 15.24
CA SER A 18 -12.95 -2.26 14.36
C SER A 18 -13.04 -0.74 14.50
N ARG A 19 -12.91 -0.17 15.70
CA ARG A 19 -12.94 1.29 15.90
C ARG A 19 -11.81 2.03 15.19
N SER A 20 -10.59 1.48 15.24
CA SER A 20 -9.42 2.03 14.53
C SER A 20 -9.52 1.84 13.00
N PHE A 21 -10.12 0.74 12.56
CA PHE A 21 -10.40 0.50 11.15
C PHE A 21 -11.47 1.47 10.60
N PHE A 22 -12.57 1.68 11.35
CA PHE A 22 -13.62 2.62 10.96
C PHE A 22 -13.12 4.07 11.00
N SER A 23 -12.23 4.44 11.92
CA SER A 23 -11.61 5.77 11.89
C SER A 23 -10.73 5.93 10.66
N PHE A 24 -9.87 4.96 10.33
CA PHE A 24 -9.05 5.00 9.11
C PHE A 24 -9.91 5.13 7.85
N LEU A 25 -11.01 4.37 7.74
CA LEU A 25 -11.93 4.49 6.60
C LEU A 25 -12.60 5.86 6.53
N GLY A 26 -13.01 6.42 7.69
CA GLY A 26 -13.55 7.77 7.76
C GLY A 26 -12.54 8.83 7.32
N GLU A 27 -11.30 8.74 7.82
CA GLU A 27 -10.20 9.62 7.43
C GLU A 27 -9.88 9.52 5.93
N ALA A 28 -9.89 8.30 5.38
CA ALA A 28 -9.67 8.07 3.95
C ALA A 28 -10.79 8.65 3.09
N PHE A 29 -12.05 8.52 3.52
CA PHE A 29 -13.19 9.10 2.84
C PHE A 29 -13.13 10.63 2.84
N ASP A 30 -12.86 11.23 4.00
CA ASP A 30 -12.70 12.68 4.12
C ASP A 30 -11.48 13.20 3.34
N GLY A 31 -10.36 12.46 3.37
CA GLY A 31 -9.18 12.77 2.58
C GLY A 31 -9.45 12.73 1.08
N ALA A 32 -10.22 11.74 0.60
CA ALA A 32 -10.65 11.69 -0.79
C ALA A 32 -11.54 12.89 -1.17
N ARG A 33 -12.43 13.31 -0.26
CA ARG A 33 -13.25 14.52 -0.44
C ARG A 33 -12.39 15.78 -0.51
N ASP A 34 -11.35 15.89 0.32
CA ASP A 34 -10.43 17.04 0.32
C ASP A 34 -9.59 17.09 -0.96
N MET A 35 -9.15 15.94 -1.48
CA MET A 35 -8.51 15.84 -2.80
C MET A 35 -9.46 16.28 -3.93
N TRP A 36 -10.73 15.87 -3.88
CA TRP A 36 -11.74 16.30 -4.86
C TRP A 36 -12.01 17.80 -4.81
N ARG A 37 -12.14 18.38 -3.61
CA ARG A 37 -12.28 19.83 -3.43
C ARG A 37 -11.09 20.57 -4.01
N ALA A 38 -9.87 20.12 -3.73
CA ALA A 38 -8.68 20.76 -4.25
C ALA A 38 -8.63 20.77 -5.79
N TYR A 39 -9.05 19.67 -6.42
CA TYR A 39 -9.20 19.60 -7.86
C TYR A 39 -10.31 20.52 -8.40
N SER A 40 -11.46 20.58 -7.72
CA SER A 40 -12.57 21.45 -8.09
C SER A 40 -12.15 22.93 -8.05
N ASP A 41 -11.56 23.36 -6.95
CA ASP A 41 -11.12 24.75 -6.77
C ASP A 41 -10.03 25.13 -7.79
N MET A 42 -9.13 24.20 -8.14
CA MET A 42 -8.14 24.41 -9.21
C MET A 42 -8.82 24.69 -10.55
N ARG A 43 -9.85 23.90 -10.88
CA ARG A 43 -10.60 24.03 -12.13
C ARG A 43 -11.41 25.32 -12.16
N GLU A 44 -11.98 25.71 -11.03
CA GLU A 44 -12.72 26.96 -10.87
C GLU A 44 -11.80 28.19 -10.94
N ALA A 45 -10.63 28.13 -10.28
CA ALA A 45 -9.64 29.21 -10.31
C ALA A 45 -9.08 29.46 -11.72
N ASN A 46 -9.06 28.43 -12.58
CA ASN A 46 -8.64 28.50 -13.99
C ASN A 46 -7.32 29.27 -14.20
N TYR A 47 -6.36 29.06 -13.31
CA TYR A 47 -5.10 29.79 -13.29
C TYR A 47 -3.94 28.93 -13.78
N ILE A 48 -3.23 29.39 -14.81
CA ILE A 48 -2.12 28.66 -15.43
C ILE A 48 -0.99 28.46 -14.41
N GLY A 49 -0.53 27.21 -14.27
CA GLY A 49 0.56 26.86 -13.36
C GLY A 49 0.16 26.66 -11.90
N SER A 50 -1.13 26.76 -11.56
CA SER A 50 -1.62 26.58 -10.19
C SER A 50 -1.72 25.11 -9.73
N ASP A 51 -1.57 24.14 -10.63
CA ASP A 51 -1.70 22.70 -10.34
C ASP A 51 -0.86 22.27 -9.13
N LYS A 52 0.39 22.72 -9.04
CA LYS A 52 1.28 22.40 -7.90
C LYS A 52 0.74 22.88 -6.57
N TYR A 53 0.14 24.08 -6.53
CA TYR A 53 -0.43 24.63 -5.30
C TYR A 53 -1.64 23.81 -4.85
N PHE A 54 -2.60 23.59 -5.75
CA PHE A 54 -3.81 22.84 -5.42
C PHE A 54 -3.52 21.39 -5.09
N HIS A 55 -2.52 20.79 -5.74
CA HIS A 55 -2.07 19.44 -5.43
C HIS A 55 -1.45 19.36 -4.03
N ALA A 56 -0.54 20.28 -3.70
CA ALA A 56 0.06 20.35 -2.37
C ALA A 56 -0.98 20.63 -1.28
N ARG A 57 -1.94 21.53 -1.53
CA ARG A 57 -3.03 21.85 -0.62
C ARG A 57 -3.94 20.64 -0.37
N GLY A 58 -4.36 19.94 -1.43
CA GLY A 58 -5.16 18.72 -1.30
C GLY A 58 -4.45 17.64 -0.49
N ASN A 59 -3.16 17.41 -0.76
CA ASN A 59 -2.35 16.45 0.01
C ASN A 59 -2.22 16.86 1.47
N TYR A 60 -2.03 18.16 1.75
CA TYR A 60 -1.93 18.70 3.10
C TYR A 60 -3.23 18.55 3.89
N ASP A 61 -4.37 18.92 3.29
CA ASP A 61 -5.68 18.84 3.93
C ASP A 61 -6.09 17.38 4.18
N ALA A 62 -5.84 16.49 3.23
CA ALA A 62 -6.08 15.06 3.39
C ALA A 62 -5.16 14.44 4.45
N ALA A 63 -3.86 14.75 4.45
CA ALA A 63 -2.92 14.21 5.44
C ALA A 63 -3.23 14.67 6.88
N LYS A 64 -3.82 15.87 7.05
CA LYS A 64 -4.30 16.34 8.35
C LYS A 64 -5.41 15.49 8.96
N ARG A 65 -6.15 14.71 8.16
CA ARG A 65 -7.19 13.81 8.65
C ARG A 65 -6.60 12.66 9.47
N GLY A 66 -5.36 12.28 9.19
CA GLY A 66 -4.70 11.14 9.82
C GLY A 66 -4.14 10.17 8.77
N PRO A 67 -3.68 8.98 9.21
CA PRO A 67 -3.12 7.97 8.32
C PRO A 67 -4.02 7.58 7.14
N GLY A 68 -5.35 7.52 7.35
CA GLY A 68 -6.30 7.19 6.29
C GLY A 68 -6.38 8.27 5.22
N GLY A 69 -6.37 9.54 5.62
CA GLY A 69 -6.41 10.65 4.67
C GLY A 69 -5.09 10.82 3.89
N ALA A 70 -3.94 10.60 4.55
CA ALA A 70 -2.65 10.58 3.87
C ALA A 70 -2.55 9.44 2.85
N TRP A 71 -3.07 8.25 3.20
CA TRP A 71 -3.21 7.13 2.27
C TRP A 71 -4.11 7.48 1.06
N ALA A 72 -5.27 8.09 1.31
CA ALA A 72 -6.18 8.50 0.24
C ALA A 72 -5.53 9.50 -0.73
N ALA A 73 -4.77 10.48 -0.19
CA ALA A 73 -4.03 11.42 -1.01
C ALA A 73 -2.99 10.72 -1.91
N GLU A 74 -2.21 9.79 -1.37
CA GLU A 74 -1.20 9.03 -2.12
C GLU A 74 -1.83 8.17 -3.23
N VAL A 75 -2.92 7.46 -2.92
CA VAL A 75 -3.66 6.64 -3.89
C VAL A 75 -4.22 7.51 -5.01
N ILE A 76 -4.94 8.58 -4.68
CA ILE A 76 -5.56 9.47 -5.68
C ILE A 76 -4.50 10.16 -6.55
N SER A 77 -3.38 10.58 -5.95
CA SER A 77 -2.24 11.15 -6.68
C SER A 77 -1.65 10.16 -7.68
N THR A 78 -1.48 8.90 -7.26
CA THR A 78 -1.02 7.81 -8.12
C THR A 78 -2.04 7.50 -9.23
N MET A 79 -3.33 7.57 -8.94
CA MET A 79 -4.39 7.35 -9.93
C MET A 79 -4.46 8.44 -11.00
N ARG A 80 -4.08 9.70 -10.72
CA ARG A 80 -4.01 10.74 -11.77
C ARG A 80 -3.07 10.35 -12.92
N LEU A 81 -1.90 9.79 -12.58
CA LEU A 81 -0.95 9.27 -13.57
C LEU A 81 -1.55 8.09 -14.34
N PHE A 82 -2.23 7.19 -13.63
CA PHE A 82 -2.90 6.04 -14.23
C PHE A 82 -4.02 6.44 -15.21
N THR A 83 -4.86 7.42 -14.85
CA THR A 83 -5.91 7.96 -15.73
C THR A 83 -5.32 8.58 -16.99
N GLY A 84 -4.19 9.28 -16.89
CA GLY A 84 -3.47 9.79 -18.06
C GLY A 84 -2.99 8.68 -18.98
N ILE A 85 -2.45 7.59 -18.42
CA ILE A 85 -2.05 6.39 -19.18
C ILE A 85 -3.28 5.74 -19.82
N VAL A 86 -4.39 5.58 -19.11
CA VAL A 86 -5.66 5.06 -19.65
C VAL A 86 -6.11 5.85 -20.86
N PHE A 87 -6.13 7.18 -20.74
CA PHE A 87 -6.57 8.07 -21.81
C PHE A 87 -5.62 8.02 -23.03
N CYS A 88 -4.30 8.02 -22.81
CA CYS A 88 -3.31 7.87 -23.87
C CYS A 88 -3.45 6.52 -24.58
N SER A 89 -3.66 5.44 -23.83
CA SER A 89 -3.88 4.09 -24.36
C SER A 89 -5.17 4.00 -25.19
N LEU A 90 -6.25 4.64 -24.76
CA LEU A 90 -7.50 4.72 -25.53
C LEU A 90 -7.30 5.49 -26.84
N VAL A 91 -6.56 6.60 -26.82
CA VAL A 91 -6.22 7.38 -28.03
C VAL A 91 -5.33 6.58 -28.99
N MET A 92 -4.38 5.80 -28.47
CA MET A 92 -3.47 4.95 -29.25
C MET A 92 -4.10 3.62 -29.70
N GLY A 93 -5.39 3.38 -29.41
CA GLY A 93 -6.09 2.16 -29.82
C GLY A 93 -5.63 0.89 -29.09
N VAL A 94 -5.14 1.01 -27.86
CA VAL A 94 -4.79 -0.14 -27.01
C VAL A 94 -6.01 -1.02 -26.80
N THR A 95 -5.87 -2.31 -27.08
CA THR A 95 -6.97 -3.27 -27.06
C THR A 95 -7.52 -3.48 -25.65
N SER A 96 -8.81 -3.79 -25.56
CA SER A 96 -9.46 -4.18 -24.29
C SER A 96 -8.81 -5.42 -23.65
N GLU A 97 -8.17 -6.28 -24.44
CA GLU A 97 -7.38 -7.43 -23.97
C GLU A 97 -6.14 -7.01 -23.18
N SER A 98 -5.44 -5.96 -23.61
CA SER A 98 -4.27 -5.42 -22.91
C SER A 98 -4.63 -4.84 -21.54
N TRP A 99 -5.81 -4.21 -21.43
CA TRP A 99 -6.33 -3.74 -20.14
C TRP A 99 -6.70 -4.89 -19.21
N ARG A 100 -7.35 -5.93 -19.75
CA ARG A 100 -7.69 -7.12 -18.97
C ARG A 100 -6.45 -7.84 -18.44
N SER A 101 -5.40 -7.97 -19.24
CA SER A 101 -4.13 -8.55 -18.77
C SER A 101 -3.50 -7.70 -17.68
N PHE A 102 -3.39 -6.38 -17.89
CA PHE A 102 -2.86 -5.47 -16.87
C PHE A 102 -3.57 -5.60 -15.52
N PHE A 103 -4.92 -5.58 -15.49
CA PHE A 103 -5.67 -5.71 -14.24
C PHE A 103 -5.51 -7.10 -13.61
N LYS A 104 -5.44 -8.15 -14.42
CA LYS A 104 -5.17 -9.51 -13.94
C LYS A 104 -3.79 -9.60 -13.29
N GLU A 105 -2.76 -9.05 -13.93
CA GLU A 105 -1.40 -8.97 -13.41
C GLU A 105 -1.33 -8.15 -12.12
N ALA A 106 -2.04 -7.02 -12.06
CA ALA A 106 -2.13 -6.18 -10.87
C ALA A 106 -2.76 -6.95 -9.69
N LEU A 107 -3.88 -7.65 -9.92
CA LEU A 107 -4.51 -8.49 -8.89
C LEU A 107 -3.57 -9.61 -8.41
N GLN A 108 -2.85 -10.25 -9.33
CA GLN A 108 -1.85 -11.25 -8.97
C GLN A 108 -0.71 -10.63 -8.15
N GLY A 109 -0.20 -9.47 -8.55
CA GLY A 109 0.82 -8.73 -7.81
C GLY A 109 0.38 -8.31 -6.41
N VAL A 110 -0.88 -7.88 -6.24
CA VAL A 110 -1.47 -7.64 -4.91
C VAL A 110 -1.45 -8.93 -4.08
N GLY A 111 -1.82 -10.07 -4.68
CA GLY A 111 -1.77 -11.37 -4.02
C GLY A 111 -0.36 -11.80 -3.60
N ASP A 112 0.64 -11.59 -4.45
CA ASP A 112 2.04 -11.92 -4.16
C ASP A 112 2.62 -11.03 -3.04
N MET A 113 2.30 -9.73 -3.07
CA MET A 113 2.63 -8.79 -1.98
C MET A 113 1.95 -9.20 -0.66
N GLY A 114 0.66 -9.60 -0.71
CA GLY A 114 -0.07 -10.10 0.44
C GLY A 114 0.53 -11.37 1.03
N ARG A 115 0.97 -12.32 0.18
CA ARG A 115 1.66 -13.54 0.61
C ARG A 115 2.99 -13.24 1.29
N ALA A 116 3.80 -12.35 0.72
CA ALA A 116 5.05 -11.93 1.34
C ALA A 116 4.82 -11.24 2.70
N TYR A 117 3.79 -10.41 2.80
CA TYR A 117 3.42 -9.80 4.07
C TYR A 117 2.95 -10.83 5.11
N TRP A 118 2.17 -11.81 4.68
CA TRP A 118 1.76 -12.93 5.53
C TRP A 118 2.95 -13.74 6.04
N ASP A 119 3.95 -13.99 5.20
CA ASP A 119 5.18 -14.65 5.63
C ASP A 119 5.99 -13.81 6.61
N ILE A 120 5.98 -12.48 6.50
CA ILE A 120 6.57 -11.59 7.52
C ILE A 120 5.89 -11.83 8.87
N MET A 121 4.55 -11.91 8.87
CA MET A 121 3.75 -12.12 10.07
C MET A 121 4.00 -13.49 10.74
N ILE A 122 4.18 -14.54 9.94
CA ILE A 122 4.40 -15.90 10.47
C ILE A 122 5.88 -16.18 10.76
N SER A 123 6.80 -15.51 10.06
CA SER A 123 8.23 -15.69 10.30
C SER A 123 8.65 -14.96 11.57
N ASN A 124 8.85 -15.69 12.68
CA ASN A 124 9.44 -15.15 13.91
C ASN A 124 10.97 -14.95 13.79
N HIS A 125 11.48 -14.69 12.58
CA HIS A 125 12.92 -14.56 12.31
C HIS A 125 13.33 -13.10 12.26
N GLN A 126 14.23 -12.69 13.15
CA GLN A 126 14.85 -11.36 13.11
C GLN A 126 15.49 -11.10 11.74
N ASN A 127 15.39 -9.87 11.25
CA ASN A 127 15.99 -9.38 10.01
C ASN A 127 15.49 -10.01 8.69
N SER A 128 14.40 -10.80 8.69
CA SER A 128 13.82 -11.37 7.46
C SER A 128 13.01 -10.36 6.62
N ASN A 129 12.60 -9.23 7.21
CA ASN A 129 11.71 -8.26 6.56
C ASN A 129 12.22 -7.80 5.19
N ARG A 130 13.52 -7.50 5.07
CA ARG A 130 14.13 -7.05 3.81
C ARG A 130 14.06 -8.12 2.72
N TYR A 131 14.34 -9.38 3.07
CA TYR A 131 14.17 -10.51 2.15
C TYR A 131 12.73 -10.62 1.68
N LEU A 132 11.77 -10.59 2.61
CA LEU A 132 10.36 -10.78 2.27
C LEU A 132 9.78 -9.59 1.47
N TYR A 133 10.21 -8.36 1.75
CA TYR A 133 9.88 -7.19 0.93
C TYR A 133 10.44 -7.28 -0.48
N ALA A 134 11.71 -7.70 -0.62
CA ALA A 134 12.31 -7.93 -1.93
C ALA A 134 11.59 -9.06 -2.68
N ARG A 135 11.29 -10.18 -2.00
CA ARG A 135 10.63 -11.34 -2.60
C ARG A 135 9.22 -11.00 -3.10
N GLY A 136 8.40 -10.33 -2.28
CA GLY A 136 7.07 -9.91 -2.71
C GLY A 136 7.10 -8.95 -3.91
N ASN A 137 8.03 -8.00 -3.92
CA ASN A 137 8.21 -7.09 -5.05
C ASN A 137 8.73 -7.79 -6.31
N TYR A 138 9.62 -8.78 -6.14
CA TYR A 138 10.11 -9.62 -7.23
C TYR A 138 8.97 -10.43 -7.83
N ASP A 139 8.24 -11.21 -7.03
CA ASP A 139 7.12 -12.05 -7.48
C ASP A 139 6.06 -11.23 -8.20
N ALA A 140 5.69 -10.07 -7.65
CA ALA A 140 4.74 -9.16 -8.28
C ALA A 140 5.28 -8.57 -9.58
N ALA A 141 6.56 -8.19 -9.65
CA ALA A 141 7.16 -7.67 -10.88
C ALA A 141 7.19 -8.73 -12.00
N GLN A 142 7.36 -10.01 -11.66
CA GLN A 142 7.33 -11.11 -12.62
C GLN A 142 5.95 -11.31 -13.28
N ARG A 143 4.88 -10.73 -12.73
CA ARG A 143 3.56 -10.75 -13.36
C ARG A 143 3.49 -9.89 -14.61
N GLY A 144 4.29 -8.83 -14.68
CA GLY A 144 4.24 -7.84 -15.75
C GLY A 144 3.94 -6.43 -15.24
N PRO A 145 3.64 -5.48 -16.15
CA PRO A 145 3.42 -4.08 -15.81
C PRO A 145 2.36 -3.84 -14.73
N GLY A 146 1.28 -4.64 -14.73
CA GLY A 146 0.24 -4.53 -13.70
C GLY A 146 0.74 -4.90 -12.31
N GLY A 147 1.56 -5.96 -12.21
CA GLY A 147 2.14 -6.39 -10.95
C GLY A 147 3.20 -5.42 -10.42
N VAL A 148 4.02 -4.82 -11.30
CA VAL A 148 4.95 -3.73 -10.93
C VAL A 148 4.21 -2.53 -10.35
N TRP A 149 3.09 -2.14 -10.97
CA TRP A 149 2.24 -1.06 -10.48
C TRP A 149 1.67 -1.39 -9.09
N ALA A 150 1.13 -2.60 -8.91
CA ALA A 150 0.58 -3.06 -7.63
C ALA A 150 1.63 -3.07 -6.52
N ALA A 151 2.82 -3.60 -6.80
CA ALA A 151 3.94 -3.63 -5.86
C ALA A 151 4.33 -2.21 -5.42
N LYS A 152 4.46 -1.28 -6.37
CA LYS A 152 4.80 0.12 -6.08
C LYS A 152 3.72 0.81 -5.23
N LEU A 153 2.45 0.59 -5.54
CA LEU A 153 1.32 1.16 -4.79
C LEU A 153 1.31 0.67 -3.34
N ILE A 154 1.45 -0.65 -3.14
CA ILE A 154 1.41 -1.26 -1.81
C ILE A 154 2.63 -0.83 -0.99
N SER A 155 3.84 -0.87 -1.56
CA SER A 155 5.07 -0.46 -0.86
C SER A 155 5.03 0.99 -0.37
N ARG A 156 4.53 1.92 -1.21
CA ARG A 156 4.35 3.34 -0.82
C ARG A 156 3.29 3.52 0.26
N SER A 157 2.17 2.81 0.11
CA SER A 157 1.05 2.86 1.05
C SER A 157 1.36 2.21 2.40
N ARG A 158 2.37 1.34 2.49
CA ARG A 158 2.72 0.58 3.70
C ARG A 158 2.85 1.47 4.92
N VAL A 159 3.54 2.61 4.81
CA VAL A 159 3.80 3.51 5.96
C VAL A 159 2.50 4.03 6.59
N TYR A 160 1.46 4.25 5.78
CA TYR A 160 0.15 4.68 6.25
C TYR A 160 -0.72 3.51 6.73
N LEU A 161 -0.59 2.35 6.07
CA LEU A 161 -1.31 1.13 6.43
C LEU A 161 -0.74 0.47 7.69
N GLN A 162 0.51 0.77 8.07
CA GLN A 162 1.18 0.20 9.23
C GLN A 162 0.34 0.39 10.50
N GLY A 163 -0.23 1.59 10.74
CA GLY A 163 -1.08 1.82 11.92
C GLY A 163 -2.39 1.02 11.91
N LEU A 164 -2.96 0.74 10.73
CA LEU A 164 -4.17 -0.10 10.59
C LEU A 164 -3.83 -1.57 10.78
N ILE A 165 -2.69 -2.00 10.23
CA ILE A 165 -2.21 -3.36 10.31
C ILE A 165 -1.75 -3.67 11.75
N ASP A 166 -1.05 -2.75 12.42
CA ASP A 166 -0.64 -2.89 13.80
C ASP A 166 -1.88 -3.12 14.69
N CYS A 167 -2.93 -2.31 14.56
CA CYS A 167 -4.17 -2.47 15.34
C CYS A 167 -4.98 -3.74 15.05
N TYR A 168 -4.88 -4.34 13.85
CA TYR A 168 -5.71 -5.49 13.45
C TYR A 168 -4.97 -6.84 13.52
N LEU A 169 -3.65 -6.83 13.34
CA LEU A 169 -2.83 -8.03 13.18
C LEU A 169 -1.71 -8.13 14.23
N PHE A 170 -1.18 -7.01 14.75
CA PHE A 170 -0.01 -6.98 15.60
C PHE A 170 -0.32 -6.36 16.97
N GLY A 171 -0.58 -7.19 17.98
CA GLY A 171 -0.34 -6.74 19.35
C GLY A 171 1.07 -6.14 19.44
N ASN A 172 1.16 -4.82 19.65
CA ASN A 172 2.35 -3.99 19.85
C ASN A 172 3.70 -4.68 19.55
N SER A 173 4.15 -4.72 18.29
CA SER A 173 5.55 -5.01 17.99
C SER A 173 6.22 -3.83 17.29
N SER A 174 7.02 -3.12 18.08
CA SER A 174 7.82 -1.95 17.72
C SER A 174 8.97 -2.23 16.73
N THR A 175 9.02 -3.42 16.10
CA THR A 175 10.17 -3.93 15.34
C THR A 175 10.12 -3.63 13.85
N VAL A 176 9.03 -3.07 13.31
CA VAL A 176 8.86 -2.88 11.85
C VAL A 176 9.46 -1.56 11.34
N LEU A 177 9.75 -0.61 12.22
CA LEU A 177 10.23 0.72 11.85
C LEU A 177 11.76 0.85 11.74
N GLU A 178 12.52 -0.19 12.08
CA GLU A 178 13.98 -0.16 11.97
C GLU A 178 14.40 -0.15 10.48
N ASP A 179 14.51 1.07 9.97
CA ASP A 179 15.09 1.53 8.70
C ASP A 179 14.19 1.40 7.45
N SER A 180 13.18 2.28 7.36
CA SER A 180 12.31 2.47 6.19
C SER A 180 13.08 2.67 4.88
N LYS A 181 14.25 3.32 4.92
CA LYS A 181 15.12 3.50 3.75
C LYS A 181 15.77 2.19 3.31
N SER A 182 16.15 1.33 4.25
CA SER A 182 16.67 0.00 3.88
C SER A 182 15.60 -0.90 3.27
N ASN A 183 14.36 -0.79 3.77
CA ASN A 183 13.22 -1.53 3.24
C ASN A 183 12.90 -1.07 1.82
N GLU A 184 12.89 0.24 1.56
CA GLU A 184 12.69 0.79 0.20
C GLU A 184 13.72 0.24 -0.80
N LYS A 185 15.00 0.18 -0.41
CA LYS A 185 16.06 -0.40 -1.26
C LYS A 185 15.83 -1.89 -1.56
N ALA A 186 15.34 -2.65 -0.59
CA ALA A 186 15.04 -4.07 -0.80
C ALA A 186 13.84 -4.26 -1.74
N GLU A 187 12.81 -3.42 -1.61
CA GLU A 187 11.65 -3.41 -2.51
C GLU A 187 12.06 -3.08 -3.94
N GLU A 188 12.85 -2.03 -4.13
CA GLU A 188 13.38 -1.65 -5.45
C GLU A 188 14.26 -2.75 -6.04
N TRP A 189 15.11 -3.39 -5.22
CA TRP A 189 15.95 -4.51 -5.65
C TRP A 189 15.11 -5.65 -6.21
N GLY A 190 14.12 -6.12 -5.44
CA GLY A 190 13.21 -7.17 -5.88
C GLY A 190 12.44 -6.78 -7.14
N ARG A 191 11.85 -5.59 -7.16
CA ARG A 191 11.05 -5.10 -8.30
C ARG A 191 11.86 -4.92 -9.57
N SER A 192 13.18 -4.70 -9.45
CA SER A 192 14.10 -4.65 -10.57
C SER A 192 14.43 -6.03 -11.17
N GLY A 193 13.85 -7.11 -10.63
CA GLY A 193 14.07 -8.48 -11.09
C GLY A 193 15.37 -9.10 -10.56
N LYS A 194 15.99 -8.50 -9.55
CA LYS A 194 17.21 -9.04 -8.93
C LYS A 194 16.86 -10.00 -7.81
N ASP A 195 17.74 -10.96 -7.60
CA ASP A 195 17.55 -12.06 -6.65
C ASP A 195 17.32 -11.55 -5.21
N PRO A 196 16.14 -11.83 -4.60
CA PRO A 196 15.84 -11.50 -3.21
C PRO A 196 16.76 -12.16 -2.20
N ASP A 197 17.38 -13.31 -2.53
CA ASP A 197 18.25 -14.06 -1.60
C ASP A 197 19.46 -13.24 -1.14
N ARG A 198 19.79 -12.14 -1.83
CA ARG A 198 20.71 -11.10 -1.35
C ARG A 198 20.44 -10.65 0.09
N PHE A 199 19.17 -10.66 0.52
CA PHE A 199 18.76 -10.21 1.85
C PHE A 199 18.35 -11.37 2.77
N ARG A 200 18.48 -12.63 2.34
CA ARG A 200 18.04 -13.79 3.11
C ARG A 200 18.88 -13.93 4.40
N PRO A 201 18.27 -13.93 5.59
CA PRO A 201 19.01 -14.13 6.82
C PRO A 201 19.31 -15.61 7.05
N ASP A 202 20.41 -15.88 7.76
CA ASP A 202 20.80 -17.22 8.15
C ASP A 202 19.70 -17.87 9.02
N GLY A 203 19.36 -19.12 8.69
CA GLY A 203 18.34 -19.89 9.41
C GLY A 203 16.90 -19.66 8.93
N LEU A 204 16.62 -18.79 7.96
CA LEU A 204 15.27 -18.65 7.40
C LEU A 204 14.85 -19.94 6.67
N PRO A 205 13.74 -20.60 7.07
CA PRO A 205 13.31 -21.86 6.49
C PRO A 205 13.19 -21.80 4.97
N LYS A 206 13.64 -22.85 4.27
CA LYS A 206 13.65 -22.94 2.80
C LYS A 206 12.26 -22.83 2.14
N LYS A 207 11.19 -22.98 2.91
CA LYS A 207 9.82 -22.82 2.41
C LYS A 207 9.45 -21.36 2.09
N TYR A 208 10.25 -20.40 2.58
CA TYR A 208 10.11 -18.97 2.33
C TYR A 208 11.12 -18.51 1.28
#